data_AF-A0A803NA36-F1
#
_entry.id   AF-A0A803NA36-F1
#
_cell.length_a   1.000
_cell.length_b   1.000
_cell.length_c   1.000
_cell.angle_alpha   90.00
_cell.angle_beta   90.00
_cell.angle_gamma   90.00
#
_symmetry.space_group_name_H-M   'P 1'
#
loop_
_entity.id
_entity.type
_entity.pdbx_description
1 polymer ?
#
loop_
_entity_poly.entity_id
_entity_poly.type
_entity_poly.pdbx_seq_one_letter_code
_entity_poly.pdbx_strand_id
1 'polypeptide(L)'
;MGLLFRSLVVLLMLLSSSWLPIVVAQSPASSARELDAVLQDYAYRAFVHPRTGVVYDGTVPSNLTGIKVAGIRLRSGSLRSRGVKYKEFDIPIGVVVQPYVERLVLVYQNLGNWSNEYYPLSGYTYLAPMLGLLAYDAVNLSATNLPQLDIRSSTSPIKIQFSDVKSVPDGSVAKCVWFDLRGNVNFSRVVAKSTCSTVQQGHFALVVESTAPSPAPSAPAPSPVSHKHKMKKNMKKVWIFVGSILGGILLLVLLAMLLAWLKKYQQKKKMQHMEKASEGGEALRMTSVGSAKAPAAMVTRTQPTLETEYAP
;
A
#
# COMPACT_ATOMS: atom_id res chain seq x y z
N MET A 1 48.02 -0.72 -28.92
CA MET A 1 47.45 0.38 -28.09
C MET A 1 46.00 0.72 -28.43
N GLY A 2 45.58 0.78 -29.71
CA GLY A 2 44.22 1.23 -30.08
C GLY A 2 43.04 0.30 -29.71
N LEU A 3 43.23 -1.02 -29.67
CA LEU A 3 42.15 -1.96 -29.32
C LEU A 3 41.78 -1.94 -27.84
N LEU A 4 42.78 -1.78 -26.95
CA LEU A 4 42.54 -1.70 -25.50
C LEU A 4 41.79 -0.42 -25.14
N PHE A 5 42.13 0.69 -25.80
CA PHE A 5 41.45 1.97 -25.58
C PHE A 5 39.99 1.94 -26.04
N ARG A 6 39.71 1.30 -27.19
CA ARG A 6 38.32 1.10 -27.67
C ARG A 6 37.51 0.21 -26.74
N SER A 7 38.11 -0.86 -26.22
CA SER A 7 37.46 -1.75 -25.26
C SER A 7 37.12 -1.03 -23.94
N LEU A 8 38.03 -0.19 -23.46
CA LEU A 8 37.84 0.58 -22.22
C LEU A 8 36.75 1.65 -22.36
N VAL A 9 36.67 2.31 -23.51
CA VAL A 9 35.60 3.29 -23.82
C VAL A 9 34.23 2.62 -23.92
N VAL A 10 34.14 1.44 -24.55
CA VAL A 10 32.89 0.68 -24.63
C VAL A 10 32.45 0.20 -23.25
N LEU A 11 33.39 -0.23 -22.40
CA LEU A 11 33.10 -0.62 -21.02
C LEU A 11 32.61 0.57 -20.19
N LEU A 12 33.26 1.74 -20.32
CA LEU A 12 32.84 2.97 -19.62
C LEU A 12 31.43 3.43 -20.06
N MET A 13 31.12 3.33 -21.35
CA MET A 13 29.79 3.63 -21.89
C MET A 13 28.73 2.66 -21.35
N LEU A 14 29.03 1.36 -21.28
CA LEU A 14 28.13 0.35 -20.72
C LEU A 14 27.90 0.57 -19.21
N LEU A 15 28.93 0.91 -18.43
CA LEU A 15 28.78 1.25 -17.01
C LEU A 15 28.03 2.58 -16.77
N SER A 16 28.13 3.54 -17.70
CA SER A 16 27.35 4.78 -17.62
C SER A 16 25.87 4.58 -17.97
N SER A 17 25.56 3.61 -18.84
CA SER A 17 24.17 3.28 -19.21
C SER A 17 23.38 2.56 -18.11
N SER A 18 24.06 1.97 -17.13
CA SER A 18 23.43 1.42 -15.91
C SER A 18 23.02 2.47 -14.88
N TRP A 19 23.30 3.76 -15.13
CA TRP A 19 22.85 4.91 -14.34
C TRP A 19 21.76 5.73 -15.04
N LEU A 20 21.07 5.15 -16.02
CA LEU A 20 19.78 5.70 -16.41
C LEU A 20 18.78 5.41 -15.27
N PRO A 21 18.18 6.43 -14.61
CA PRO A 21 17.06 6.16 -13.74
C PRO A 21 16.03 5.42 -14.58
N ILE A 22 15.65 4.22 -14.13
CA ILE A 22 14.51 3.51 -14.70
C ILE A 22 13.34 4.48 -14.57
N VAL A 23 12.94 5.11 -15.66
CA VAL A 23 11.66 5.79 -15.75
C VAL A 23 10.64 4.67 -15.68
N VAL A 24 10.28 4.28 -14.45
CA VAL A 24 9.17 3.38 -14.21
C VAL A 24 7.96 4.11 -14.77
N ALA A 25 7.37 3.59 -15.85
CA ALA A 25 6.07 4.05 -16.27
C ALA A 25 5.15 3.95 -15.05
N GLN A 26 4.67 5.10 -14.55
CA GLN A 26 3.79 5.13 -13.40
C GLN A 26 2.53 4.32 -13.76
N SER A 27 2.33 3.21 -13.07
CA SER A 27 1.10 2.45 -13.19
C SER A 27 -0.06 3.29 -12.63
N PRO A 28 -1.29 3.15 -13.16
CA PRO A 28 -2.46 3.82 -12.57
C PRO A 28 -2.59 3.54 -11.07
N ALA A 29 -2.31 2.30 -10.66
CA ALA A 29 -2.31 1.89 -9.25
C ALA A 29 -1.26 2.63 -8.39
N SER A 30 -0.07 2.95 -8.92
CA SER A 30 0.92 3.75 -8.20
C SER A 30 0.50 5.21 -8.09
N SER A 31 -0.08 5.78 -9.15
CA SER A 31 -0.58 7.17 -9.13
C SER A 31 -1.76 7.36 -8.16
N ALA A 32 -2.65 6.38 -8.07
CA ALA A 32 -3.78 6.39 -7.14
C ALA A 32 -3.33 6.33 -5.66
N ARG A 33 -2.31 5.51 -5.36
CA ARG A 33 -1.74 5.45 -4.00
C ARG A 33 -0.98 6.71 -3.61
N GLU A 34 -0.30 7.36 -4.56
CA GLU A 34 0.32 8.66 -4.33
C GLU A 34 -0.75 9.72 -4.02
N LEU A 35 -1.87 9.70 -4.75
CA LEU A 35 -3.03 10.55 -4.44
C LEU A 35 -3.56 10.27 -3.03
N ASP A 36 -3.69 9.01 -2.62
CA ASP A 36 -4.17 8.65 -1.28
C ASP A 36 -3.33 9.26 -0.17
N ALA A 37 -2.00 9.23 -0.31
CA ALA A 37 -1.08 9.82 0.66
C ALA A 37 -1.23 11.35 0.73
N VAL A 38 -1.40 12.00 -0.42
CA VAL A 38 -1.65 13.45 -0.49
C VAL A 38 -2.99 13.80 0.16
N LEU A 39 -4.06 13.07 -0.17
CA LEU A 39 -5.39 13.31 0.40
C LEU A 39 -5.43 13.01 1.91
N GLN A 40 -4.68 12.02 2.39
CA GLN A 40 -4.54 11.75 3.83
C GLN A 40 -3.96 12.96 4.57
N ASP A 41 -2.91 13.60 4.04
CA ASP A 41 -2.32 14.81 4.63
C ASP A 41 -3.34 15.96 4.70
N TYR A 42 -4.07 16.22 3.61
CA TYR A 42 -5.12 17.26 3.63
C TYR A 42 -6.30 16.96 4.57
N ALA A 43 -6.66 15.69 4.73
CA ALA A 43 -7.64 15.28 5.74
C ALA A 43 -7.13 15.55 7.16
N TYR A 44 -5.84 15.31 7.41
CA TYR A 44 -5.23 15.46 8.73
C TYR A 44 -5.07 16.92 9.15
N ARG A 45 -4.72 17.80 8.20
CA ARG A 45 -4.61 19.26 8.42
C ARG A 45 -5.92 19.90 8.90
N ALA A 46 -7.07 19.27 8.64
CA ALA A 46 -8.37 19.77 9.11
C ALA A 46 -8.54 19.64 10.65
N PHE A 47 -7.73 18.80 11.31
CA PHE A 47 -7.81 18.58 12.75
C PHE A 47 -6.99 19.58 13.56
N VAL A 48 -7.55 20.76 13.85
CA VAL A 48 -6.92 21.73 14.76
C VAL A 48 -7.17 21.37 16.23
N HIS A 49 -8.44 21.17 16.60
CA HIS A 49 -8.87 20.77 17.95
C HIS A 49 -9.79 19.55 17.87
N PRO A 50 -9.26 18.37 17.50
CA PRO A 50 -10.06 17.22 17.08
C PRO A 50 -10.84 16.58 18.23
N ARG A 51 -12.16 16.56 18.08
CA ARG A 51 -13.09 15.77 18.89
C ARG A 51 -13.32 14.39 18.25
N THR A 52 -13.43 13.36 19.08
CA THR A 52 -13.72 11.99 18.61
C THR A 52 -15.13 11.92 18.03
N GLY A 53 -15.30 11.27 16.88
CA GLY A 53 -16.61 11.08 16.24
C GLY A 53 -17.14 12.28 15.48
N VAL A 54 -16.38 13.38 15.39
CA VAL A 54 -16.73 14.57 14.61
C VAL A 54 -16.00 14.52 13.27
N VAL A 55 -16.72 14.86 12.20
CA VAL A 55 -16.18 14.94 10.83
C VAL A 55 -15.53 16.31 10.62
N TYR A 56 -14.33 16.32 10.04
CA TYR A 56 -13.61 17.53 9.65
C TYR A 56 -13.35 17.46 8.15
N ASP A 57 -13.91 18.41 7.40
CA ASP A 57 -13.69 18.49 5.96
C ASP A 57 -12.33 19.14 5.67
N GLY A 58 -11.53 18.48 4.84
CA GLY A 58 -10.22 18.95 4.41
C GLY A 58 -10.34 19.82 3.16
N THR A 59 -9.41 20.78 3.03
CA THR A 59 -9.32 21.66 1.85
C THR A 59 -8.17 21.18 0.98
N VAL A 60 -8.47 20.72 -0.22
CA VAL A 60 -7.48 20.28 -1.22
C VAL A 60 -6.87 21.48 -1.97
N PRO A 61 -5.66 21.34 -2.52
CA PRO A 61 -5.01 22.39 -3.29
C PRO A 61 -5.70 22.61 -4.64
N SER A 62 -5.43 23.74 -5.30
CA SER A 62 -6.10 24.14 -6.55
C SER A 62 -5.94 23.14 -7.69
N ASN A 63 -4.84 22.39 -7.75
CA ASN A 63 -4.61 21.34 -8.74
C ASN A 63 -5.48 20.09 -8.54
N LEU A 64 -6.11 19.93 -7.37
CA LEU A 64 -7.03 18.82 -7.05
C LEU A 64 -8.47 19.31 -6.85
N THR A 65 -8.80 20.48 -7.41
CA THR A 65 -10.13 21.08 -7.28
C THR A 65 -11.21 20.10 -7.75
N GLY A 66 -12.29 20.00 -6.96
CA GLY A 66 -13.40 19.08 -7.21
C GLY A 66 -13.30 17.76 -6.45
N ILE A 67 -12.12 17.40 -5.92
CA ILE A 67 -11.98 16.31 -4.95
C ILE A 67 -12.45 16.81 -3.58
N LYS A 68 -13.36 16.07 -2.94
CA LYS A 68 -13.74 16.30 -1.54
C LYS A 68 -13.02 15.30 -0.66
N VAL A 69 -12.39 15.79 0.41
CA VAL A 69 -11.71 14.95 1.39
C VAL A 69 -12.17 15.31 2.80
N ALA A 70 -12.28 14.33 3.68
CA ALA A 70 -12.60 14.57 5.09
C ALA A 70 -11.98 13.50 5.99
N GLY A 71 -11.81 13.83 7.26
CA GLY A 71 -11.38 12.90 8.30
C GLY A 71 -12.39 12.81 9.43
N ILE A 72 -12.57 11.60 9.98
CA ILE A 72 -13.22 11.39 11.27
C ILE A 72 -12.29 10.59 12.19
N ARG A 73 -11.98 11.15 13.35
CA ARG A 73 -11.11 10.51 14.34
C ARG A 73 -11.95 9.66 15.30
N LEU A 74 -11.58 8.40 15.46
CA LEU A 74 -12.32 7.41 16.25
C LEU A 74 -11.38 6.64 17.18
N ARG A 75 -11.93 6.09 18.27
CA ARG A 75 -11.26 5.03 19.03
C ARG A 75 -11.60 3.67 18.43
N SER A 76 -10.62 2.79 18.26
CA SER A 76 -10.83 1.46 17.67
C SER A 76 -11.88 0.65 18.43
N GLY A 77 -11.88 0.71 19.76
CA GLY A 77 -12.90 0.06 20.60
C GLY A 77 -14.30 0.61 20.39
N SER A 78 -14.46 1.93 20.18
CA SER A 78 -15.76 2.54 19.89
C SER A 78 -16.26 2.19 18.50
N LEU A 79 -15.37 2.20 17.50
CA LEU A 79 -15.71 1.77 16.14
C LEU A 79 -16.19 0.33 16.13
N ARG A 80 -15.48 -0.58 16.82
CA ARG A 80 -15.87 -2.00 16.92
C ARG A 80 -17.19 -2.20 17.65
N SER A 81 -17.45 -1.48 18.75
CA SER A 81 -18.63 -1.71 19.59
C SER A 81 -19.89 -0.98 19.12
N ARG A 82 -19.76 0.14 18.41
CA ARG A 82 -20.90 1.00 18.03
C ARG A 82 -21.06 1.19 16.52
N GLY A 83 -20.05 0.91 15.71
CA GLY A 83 -20.03 1.31 14.31
C GLY A 83 -20.00 2.84 14.16
N VAL A 84 -20.20 3.32 12.94
CA VAL A 84 -20.36 4.74 12.63
C VAL A 84 -21.03 4.94 11.28
N LYS A 85 -21.92 5.92 11.17
CA LYS A 85 -22.37 6.44 9.87
C LYS A 85 -21.48 7.61 9.48
N TYR A 86 -20.79 7.48 8.36
CA TYR A 86 -19.81 8.44 7.89
C TYR A 86 -20.01 8.77 6.41
N LYS A 87 -20.67 9.90 6.15
CA LYS A 87 -21.10 10.33 4.81
C LYS A 87 -21.86 9.19 4.10
N GLU A 88 -21.41 8.72 2.93
CA GLU A 88 -22.03 7.63 2.18
C GLU A 88 -21.79 6.23 2.78
N PHE A 89 -20.92 6.10 3.78
CA PHE A 89 -20.53 4.83 4.38
C PHE A 89 -21.31 4.56 5.68
N ASP A 90 -22.04 3.45 5.73
CA ASP A 90 -22.62 2.90 6.96
C ASP A 90 -21.72 1.75 7.44
N ILE A 91 -20.90 2.05 8.45
CA ILE A 91 -19.90 1.13 9.00
C ILE A 91 -20.53 0.43 10.21
N PRO A 92 -20.73 -0.90 10.15
CA PRO A 92 -21.46 -1.62 11.17
C PRO A 92 -20.63 -1.86 12.44
N ILE A 93 -21.31 -2.35 13.47
CA ILE A 93 -20.66 -2.98 14.63
C ILE A 93 -19.85 -4.21 14.23
N GLY A 94 -18.81 -4.52 14.99
CA GLY A 94 -17.96 -5.70 14.79
C GLY A 94 -16.79 -5.49 13.82
N VAL A 95 -16.53 -4.25 13.40
CA VAL A 95 -15.38 -3.90 12.56
C VAL A 95 -14.07 -4.01 13.36
N VAL A 96 -13.08 -4.67 12.76
CA VAL A 96 -11.75 -4.92 13.34
C VAL A 96 -10.71 -4.14 12.55
N VAL A 97 -9.76 -3.52 13.27
CA VAL A 97 -8.65 -2.75 12.72
C VAL A 97 -7.34 -3.52 12.92
N GLN A 98 -6.51 -3.62 11.89
CA GLN A 98 -5.23 -4.35 11.91
C GLN A 98 -4.12 -3.52 11.22
N PRO A 99 -2.96 -3.31 11.87
CA PRO A 99 -2.66 -3.60 13.27
C PRO A 99 -3.57 -2.81 14.22
N TYR A 100 -3.70 -3.29 15.46
CA TYR A 100 -4.49 -2.57 16.46
C TYR A 100 -3.81 -1.25 16.84
N VAL A 101 -4.58 -0.16 16.78
CA VAL A 101 -4.21 1.17 17.28
C VAL A 101 -5.27 1.65 18.26
N GLU A 102 -4.94 2.52 19.21
CA GLU A 102 -5.95 3.04 20.14
C GLU A 102 -6.93 3.99 19.42
N ARG A 103 -6.38 4.85 18.55
CA ARG A 103 -7.12 5.85 17.78
C ARG A 103 -6.74 5.77 16.31
N LEU A 104 -7.74 5.86 15.45
CA LEU A 104 -7.56 5.91 14.01
C LEU A 104 -8.32 7.10 13.41
N VAL A 105 -7.93 7.49 12.20
CA VAL A 105 -8.72 8.37 11.34
C VAL A 105 -9.25 7.52 10.20
N LEU A 106 -10.55 7.63 9.94
CA LEU A 106 -11.12 7.21 8.66
C LEU A 106 -11.09 8.41 7.71
N VAL A 107 -10.30 8.30 6.66
CA VAL A 107 -10.20 9.29 5.60
C VAL A 107 -11.23 8.93 4.54
N TYR A 108 -12.14 9.89 4.30
CA TYR A 108 -13.10 9.86 3.21
C TYR A 108 -12.52 10.61 2.02
N GLN A 109 -12.74 10.06 0.84
CA GLN A 109 -12.41 10.70 -0.43
C GLN A 109 -13.60 10.60 -1.37
N ASN A 110 -13.87 11.68 -2.11
CA ASN A 110 -14.77 11.69 -3.24
C ASN A 110 -14.06 12.39 -4.39
N LEU A 111 -13.71 11.62 -5.43
CA LEU A 111 -12.83 12.10 -6.49
C LEU A 111 -13.55 13.01 -7.49
N GLY A 112 -14.87 13.16 -7.42
CA GLY A 112 -15.63 13.94 -8.39
C GLY A 112 -15.29 13.52 -9.83
N ASN A 113 -14.91 14.51 -10.64
CA ASN A 113 -14.56 14.33 -12.06
C ASN A 113 -13.23 13.59 -12.29
N TRP A 114 -12.41 13.43 -11.25
CA TRP A 114 -11.11 12.76 -11.32
C TRP A 114 -11.19 11.23 -11.28
N SER A 115 -12.41 10.68 -11.14
CA SER A 115 -12.65 9.24 -11.01
C SER A 115 -12.01 8.43 -12.13
N ASN A 116 -12.23 8.82 -13.39
CA ASN A 116 -11.71 8.09 -14.56
C ASN A 116 -10.21 8.32 -14.81
N GLU A 117 -9.64 9.39 -14.24
CA GLU A 117 -8.22 9.70 -14.38
C GLU A 117 -7.36 8.80 -13.47
N TYR A 118 -7.76 8.67 -12.20
CA TYR A 118 -7.03 7.82 -11.24
C TYR A 118 -7.46 6.35 -11.28
N TYR A 119 -8.70 6.08 -11.65
CA TYR A 119 -9.26 4.74 -11.74
C TYR A 119 -9.86 4.51 -13.14
N PRO A 120 -9.03 4.41 -14.20
CA PRO A 120 -9.54 4.13 -15.53
C PRO A 120 -10.17 2.72 -15.58
N LEU A 121 -11.41 2.63 -16.06
CA LEU A 121 -12.15 1.36 -16.14
C LEU A 121 -12.68 1.11 -17.56
N SER A 122 -11.93 0.33 -18.34
CA SER A 122 -12.26 0.01 -19.74
C SER A 122 -13.58 -0.77 -19.86
N GLY A 123 -14.45 -0.35 -20.77
CA GLY A 123 -15.74 -1.01 -21.03
C GLY A 123 -16.84 -0.66 -20.02
N TYR A 124 -16.60 0.30 -19.13
CA TYR A 124 -17.57 0.74 -18.14
C TYR A 124 -17.66 2.26 -18.07
N THR A 125 -18.81 2.75 -17.62
CA THR A 125 -19.06 4.17 -17.37
C THR A 125 -19.44 4.39 -15.91
N TYR A 126 -18.80 5.36 -15.26
CA TYR A 126 -19.11 5.77 -13.90
C TYR A 126 -20.47 6.46 -13.81
N LEU A 127 -21.36 5.91 -12.99
CA LEU A 127 -22.66 6.49 -12.67
C LEU A 127 -22.58 7.54 -11.57
N ALA A 128 -21.59 7.46 -10.69
CA ALA A 128 -21.34 8.42 -9.62
C ALA A 128 -19.83 8.60 -9.41
N PRO A 129 -19.39 9.67 -8.73
CA PRO A 129 -18.00 9.82 -8.34
C PRO A 129 -17.45 8.63 -7.56
N MET A 130 -16.18 8.31 -7.77
CA MET A 130 -15.43 7.31 -7.01
C MET A 130 -15.34 7.74 -5.54
N LEU A 131 -15.68 6.82 -4.63
CA LEU A 131 -15.61 7.03 -3.19
C LEU A 131 -14.47 6.22 -2.58
N GLY A 132 -13.62 6.86 -1.79
CA GLY A 132 -12.56 6.22 -1.02
C GLY A 132 -12.86 6.22 0.47
N LEU A 133 -12.58 5.09 1.12
CA LEU A 133 -12.54 4.98 2.58
C LEU A 133 -11.25 4.27 2.96
N LEU A 134 -10.37 4.97 3.67
CA LEU A 134 -9.06 4.46 4.10
C LEU A 134 -8.83 4.76 5.57
N ALA A 135 -8.12 3.86 6.26
CA ALA A 135 -7.84 4.01 7.68
C ALA A 135 -6.36 4.25 7.96
N TYR A 136 -6.08 5.13 8.91
CA TYR A 136 -4.72 5.52 9.30
C TYR A 136 -4.62 5.71 10.82
N ASP A 137 -3.40 5.58 11.35
CA ASP A 137 -3.13 5.83 12.78
C ASP A 137 -3.34 7.32 13.12
N ALA A 138 -4.06 7.59 14.22
CA ALA A 138 -4.39 8.94 14.70
C ALA A 138 -3.63 9.36 15.96
N VAL A 139 -2.49 8.74 16.27
CA VAL A 139 -1.59 9.17 17.36
C VAL A 139 -0.91 10.49 16.98
N ASN A 140 -0.35 10.59 15.77
CA ASN A 140 0.29 11.81 15.27
C ASN A 140 -0.48 12.35 14.05
N LEU A 141 -1.31 13.38 14.28
CA LEU A 141 -2.09 14.03 13.22
C LEU A 141 -1.27 14.99 12.34
N SER A 142 0.01 15.16 12.63
CA SER A 142 0.95 15.92 11.79
C SER A 142 1.87 14.98 10.98
N ALA A 143 1.69 13.66 11.10
CA ALA A 143 2.47 12.70 10.33
C ALA A 143 1.99 12.60 8.89
N THR A 144 2.95 12.58 7.97
CA THR A 144 2.76 12.39 6.53
C THR A 144 3.22 11.00 6.11
N ASN A 145 2.71 10.47 5.00
CA ASN A 145 3.08 9.16 4.45
C ASN A 145 2.85 8.00 5.45
N LEU A 146 1.75 8.08 6.19
CA LEU A 146 1.38 7.03 7.12
C LEU A 146 0.99 5.75 6.36
N PRO A 147 1.40 4.56 6.84
CA PRO A 147 0.88 3.32 6.31
C PRO A 147 -0.61 3.19 6.58
N GLN A 148 -1.34 2.65 5.62
CA GLN A 148 -2.76 2.32 5.78
C GLN A 148 -2.92 1.17 6.79
N LEU A 149 -3.87 1.32 7.69
CA LEU A 149 -4.38 0.23 8.52
C LEU A 149 -5.36 -0.61 7.69
N ASP A 150 -5.49 -1.90 7.95
CA ASP A 150 -6.56 -2.73 7.40
C ASP A 150 -7.80 -2.64 8.28
N ILE A 151 -8.95 -2.49 7.65
CA ILE A 151 -10.25 -2.54 8.32
C ILE A 151 -11.05 -3.66 7.70
N ARG A 152 -11.50 -4.57 8.55
CA ARG A 152 -12.31 -5.73 8.17
C ARG A 152 -13.57 -5.80 8.99
N SER A 153 -14.69 -5.89 8.29
CA SER A 153 -15.96 -6.21 8.93
C SER A 153 -16.15 -7.71 9.03
N SER A 154 -16.58 -8.18 10.21
CA SER A 154 -16.68 -9.60 10.53
C SER A 154 -18.10 -10.16 10.39
N THR A 155 -19.11 -9.46 10.92
CA THR A 155 -20.49 -9.98 11.02
C THR A 155 -21.43 -9.40 9.96
N SER A 156 -21.33 -8.10 9.68
CA SER A 156 -22.19 -7.40 8.73
C SER A 156 -21.34 -6.56 7.78
N PRO A 157 -21.67 -6.44 6.49
CA PRO A 157 -20.85 -5.65 5.57
C PRO A 157 -21.01 -4.15 5.80
N ILE A 158 -19.97 -3.40 5.44
CA ILE A 158 -20.05 -1.95 5.27
C ILE A 158 -20.93 -1.67 4.06
N LYS A 159 -21.95 -0.83 4.23
CA LYS A 159 -22.84 -0.41 3.15
C LYS A 159 -22.40 0.96 2.63
N ILE A 160 -22.46 1.12 1.32
CA ILE A 160 -22.01 2.34 0.63
C ILE A 160 -23.17 2.82 -0.22
N GLN A 161 -23.83 3.89 0.23
CA GLN A 161 -24.97 4.46 -0.47
C GLN A 161 -24.51 5.62 -1.33
N PHE A 162 -24.40 5.39 -2.64
CA PHE A 162 -24.01 6.45 -3.57
C PHE A 162 -25.09 7.51 -3.68
N SER A 163 -24.67 8.77 -3.60
CA SER A 163 -25.48 9.96 -3.90
C SER A 163 -25.13 10.48 -5.29
N ASP A 164 -25.94 11.38 -5.85
CA ASP A 164 -25.70 12.03 -7.16
C ASP A 164 -25.47 11.04 -8.32
N VAL A 165 -26.26 9.96 -8.32
CA VAL A 165 -26.16 8.88 -9.32
C VAL A 165 -26.84 9.30 -10.61
N LYS A 166 -26.11 9.24 -11.73
CA LYS A 166 -26.65 9.43 -13.08
C LYS A 166 -27.74 8.40 -13.39
N SER A 167 -28.71 8.77 -14.22
CA SER A 167 -29.73 7.85 -14.71
C SER A 167 -29.10 6.65 -15.40
N VAL A 168 -29.50 5.46 -14.99
CA VAL A 168 -29.07 4.20 -15.62
C VAL A 168 -29.73 4.09 -17.00
N PRO A 169 -28.97 3.88 -18.09
CA PRO A 169 -29.55 3.72 -19.42
C PRO A 169 -30.48 2.50 -19.48
N ASP A 170 -31.55 2.59 -20.29
CA ASP A 170 -32.49 1.48 -20.47
C ASP A 170 -31.78 0.22 -20.95
N GLY A 171 -32.11 -0.92 -20.33
CA GLY A 171 -31.46 -2.21 -20.61
C GLY A 171 -30.08 -2.40 -19.97
N SER A 172 -29.53 -1.40 -19.28
CA SER A 172 -28.26 -1.53 -18.55
C SER A 172 -28.48 -1.91 -17.09
N VAL A 173 -27.54 -2.66 -16.52
CA VAL A 173 -27.56 -3.06 -15.11
C VAL A 173 -26.38 -2.42 -14.39
N ALA A 174 -26.67 -1.64 -13.35
CA ALA A 174 -25.64 -1.07 -12.50
C ALA A 174 -24.87 -2.16 -11.74
N LYS A 175 -23.55 -1.99 -11.65
CA LYS A 175 -22.62 -2.89 -10.97
C LYS A 175 -21.80 -2.09 -9.97
N CYS A 176 -21.52 -2.70 -8.83
CA CYS A 176 -20.57 -2.18 -7.86
C CYS A 176 -19.16 -2.62 -8.26
N VAL A 177 -18.22 -1.71 -8.15
CA VAL A 177 -16.80 -1.97 -8.38
C VAL A 177 -16.03 -1.56 -7.15
N TRP A 178 -15.04 -2.35 -6.77
CA TRP A 178 -14.08 -1.94 -5.77
C TRP A 178 -12.66 -2.29 -6.19
N PHE A 179 -11.75 -1.41 -5.83
CA PHE A 179 -10.32 -1.56 -6.04
C PHE A 179 -9.70 -1.93 -4.71
N ASP A 180 -9.08 -3.11 -4.66
CA ASP A 180 -8.35 -3.51 -3.46
C ASP A 180 -7.08 -2.64 -3.31
N LEU A 181 -6.44 -2.73 -2.15
CA LEU A 181 -5.23 -1.94 -1.88
C LEU A 181 -4.11 -2.23 -2.89
N ARG A 182 -4.11 -3.37 -3.59
CA ARG A 182 -3.13 -3.76 -4.63
C ARG A 182 -3.51 -3.28 -6.03
N GLY A 183 -4.64 -2.59 -6.18
CA GLY A 183 -5.14 -2.09 -7.47
C GLY A 183 -5.88 -3.14 -8.30
N ASN A 184 -6.23 -4.30 -7.72
CA ASN A 184 -7.06 -5.28 -8.42
C ASN A 184 -8.52 -4.84 -8.39
N VAL A 185 -9.17 -4.95 -9.54
CA VAL A 185 -10.57 -4.57 -9.72
C VAL A 185 -11.47 -5.76 -9.48
N ASN A 186 -12.49 -5.57 -8.66
CA ASN A 186 -13.48 -6.58 -8.34
C ASN A 186 -14.89 -6.03 -8.52
N PHE A 187 -15.79 -6.87 -9.01
CA PHE A 187 -17.17 -6.51 -9.31
C PHE A 187 -18.13 -7.24 -8.37
N SER A 188 -19.19 -6.56 -7.97
CA SER A 188 -20.30 -7.15 -7.23
C SER A 188 -21.63 -6.56 -7.69
N ARG A 189 -22.73 -7.23 -7.33
CA ARG A 189 -24.08 -6.72 -7.62
C ARG A 189 -24.42 -5.60 -6.64
N VAL A 190 -25.23 -4.66 -7.11
CA VAL A 190 -25.88 -3.66 -6.25
C VAL A 190 -26.87 -4.37 -5.34
N VAL A 191 -26.83 -4.04 -4.05
CA VAL A 191 -27.69 -4.69 -3.04
C VAL A 191 -29.11 -4.14 -3.10
N ALA A 192 -29.26 -2.82 -3.19
CA ALA A 192 -30.54 -2.13 -3.30
C ALA A 192 -30.33 -0.71 -3.82
N LYS A 193 -31.18 -0.28 -4.78
CA LYS A 193 -31.11 1.05 -5.43
C LYS A 193 -29.72 1.34 -6.01
N SER A 194 -28.89 2.09 -5.29
CA SER A 194 -27.52 2.47 -5.62
C SER A 194 -26.55 2.15 -4.48
N THR A 195 -26.83 1.07 -3.74
CA THR A 195 -26.07 0.68 -2.54
C THR A 195 -25.13 -0.48 -2.84
N CYS A 196 -23.84 -0.28 -2.58
CA CYS A 196 -22.82 -1.31 -2.62
C CYS A 196 -22.53 -1.86 -1.22
N SER A 197 -21.92 -3.04 -1.17
CA SER A 197 -21.58 -3.74 0.07
C SER A 197 -20.15 -4.27 -0.01
N THR A 198 -19.38 -4.05 1.05
CA THR A 198 -17.99 -4.49 1.18
C THR A 198 -17.70 -4.98 2.60
N VAL A 199 -16.66 -5.79 2.77
CA VAL A 199 -16.15 -6.19 4.08
C VAL A 199 -14.80 -5.55 4.39
N GLN A 200 -14.24 -4.77 3.47
CA GLN A 200 -12.92 -4.13 3.58
C GLN A 200 -13.00 -2.66 3.17
N GLN A 201 -11.97 -1.90 3.55
CA GLN A 201 -11.72 -0.55 3.07
C GLN A 201 -11.21 -0.55 1.62
N GLY A 202 -11.15 0.63 0.98
CA GLY A 202 -10.65 0.79 -0.38
C GLY A 202 -11.39 1.87 -1.14
N HIS A 203 -11.40 1.74 -2.47
CA HIS A 203 -12.08 2.67 -3.37
C HIS A 203 -13.23 1.96 -4.08
N PHE A 204 -14.39 2.57 -4.04
CA PHE A 204 -15.66 2.02 -4.51
C PHE A 204 -16.30 2.89 -5.58
N ALA A 205 -16.91 2.25 -6.56
CA ALA A 205 -17.62 2.92 -7.63
C ALA A 205 -18.91 2.19 -8.00
N LEU A 206 -19.83 2.95 -8.56
CA LEU A 206 -21.04 2.44 -9.19
C LEU A 206 -20.95 2.70 -10.69
N VAL A 207 -21.05 1.65 -11.49
CA VAL A 207 -20.80 1.70 -12.94
C VAL A 207 -21.87 0.96 -13.73
N VAL A 208 -21.94 1.25 -15.02
CA VAL A 208 -22.67 0.46 -16.02
C VAL A 208 -21.72 0.02 -17.10
N GLU A 209 -22.03 -1.11 -17.74
CA GLU A 209 -21.28 -1.57 -18.90
C GLU A 209 -21.54 -0.63 -20.08
N SER A 210 -20.48 -0.14 -20.68
CA SER A 210 -20.57 0.76 -21.83
C SER A 210 -20.97 -0.08 -23.04
N THR A 211 -22.17 0.14 -23.57
CA THR A 211 -22.54 -0.37 -24.90
C THR A 211 -21.62 0.29 -25.91
N ALA A 212 -20.67 -0.46 -26.47
CA ALA A 212 -19.98 -0.03 -27.67
C ALA A 212 -21.05 0.29 -28.73
N PRO A 213 -20.91 1.37 -29.54
CA PRO A 213 -21.80 1.57 -30.67
C PRO A 213 -21.74 0.29 -31.51
N SER A 214 -22.89 -0.36 -31.65
CA SER A 214 -23.05 -1.52 -32.53
C SER A 214 -22.53 -1.10 -33.91
N PRO A 215 -21.59 -1.84 -34.54
CA PRO A 215 -21.21 -1.54 -35.91
C PRO A 215 -22.48 -1.53 -36.75
N ALA A 216 -22.69 -0.42 -37.47
CA ALA A 216 -23.90 -0.19 -38.25
C ALA A 216 -24.22 -1.41 -39.13
N PRO A 217 -25.51 -1.76 -39.31
CA PRO A 217 -25.89 -2.93 -40.09
C PRO A 217 -25.55 -2.71 -41.57
N SER A 218 -24.50 -3.37 -42.05
CA SER A 218 -24.23 -3.51 -43.48
C SER A 218 -25.36 -4.32 -44.11
N ALA A 219 -26.06 -3.75 -45.09
CA ALA A 219 -27.10 -4.44 -45.86
C ALA A 219 -26.52 -5.61 -46.72
N PRO A 220 -27.38 -6.54 -47.22
CA PRO A 220 -27.01 -7.94 -47.36
C PRO A 220 -26.62 -8.44 -48.78
N ALA A 221 -25.92 -9.60 -48.74
CA ALA A 221 -25.89 -10.76 -49.66
C ALA A 221 -24.74 -10.85 -50.71
N PRO A 222 -24.32 -12.07 -51.18
CA PRO A 222 -24.69 -13.44 -50.75
C PRO A 222 -23.48 -14.36 -50.39
N SER A 223 -23.75 -15.37 -49.55
CA SER A 223 -22.95 -16.59 -49.32
C SER A 223 -23.17 -17.62 -50.47
N PRO A 224 -22.53 -18.82 -50.54
CA PRO A 224 -21.54 -19.43 -49.64
C PRO A 224 -20.35 -20.13 -50.35
N VAL A 225 -19.14 -20.12 -49.78
CA VAL A 225 -18.23 -21.28 -49.93
C VAL A 225 -17.43 -21.48 -48.64
N SER A 226 -17.60 -22.67 -48.08
CA SER A 226 -16.86 -23.22 -46.95
C SER A 226 -15.39 -23.43 -47.30
N HIS A 227 -14.47 -22.74 -46.61
CA HIS A 227 -13.14 -23.30 -46.37
C HIS A 227 -12.62 -22.84 -45.00
N LYS A 228 -12.41 -23.83 -44.13
CA LYS A 228 -11.62 -23.73 -42.90
C LYS A 228 -10.27 -23.09 -43.22
N HIS A 229 -10.05 -21.86 -42.79
CA HIS A 229 -8.70 -21.30 -42.77
C HIS A 229 -8.32 -20.84 -41.36
N LYS A 230 -7.42 -21.64 -40.79
CA LYS A 230 -6.62 -21.39 -39.60
C LYS A 230 -6.17 -19.93 -39.55
N MET A 231 -6.46 -19.26 -38.43
CA MET A 231 -5.90 -17.96 -38.05
C MET A 231 -4.38 -18.05 -38.11
N LYS A 232 -3.80 -17.58 -39.21
CA LYS A 232 -2.37 -17.53 -39.47
C LYS A 232 -1.82 -16.34 -38.69
N LYS A 233 -1.32 -16.63 -37.49
CA LYS A 233 -0.54 -15.72 -36.64
C LYS A 233 0.65 -15.19 -37.44
N ASN A 234 0.56 -13.95 -37.91
CA ASN A 234 1.69 -13.24 -38.51
C ASN A 234 2.62 -12.74 -37.39
N MET A 235 3.42 -13.66 -36.83
CA MET A 235 4.69 -13.29 -36.22
C MET A 235 5.75 -13.36 -37.31
N LYS A 236 6.21 -12.21 -37.77
CA LYS A 236 7.51 -12.14 -38.43
C LYS A 236 8.33 -11.00 -37.84
N LYS A 237 9.51 -11.42 -37.37
CA LYS A 237 10.78 -10.69 -37.31
C LYS A 237 11.16 -9.98 -36.01
N VAL A 238 11.40 -10.78 -34.96
CA VAL A 238 12.37 -10.56 -33.87
C VAL A 238 12.69 -11.98 -33.35
N TRP A 239 13.91 -12.49 -33.16
CA TRP A 239 15.28 -12.02 -33.36
C TRP A 239 16.21 -13.22 -33.09
N ILE A 240 17.33 -13.31 -33.81
CA ILE A 240 18.45 -14.24 -33.55
C ILE A 240 19.14 -13.82 -32.25
N PHE A 241 18.87 -14.42 -31.09
CA PHE A 241 19.79 -14.41 -29.94
C PHE A 241 19.48 -15.56 -28.95
N VAL A 242 19.43 -16.79 -29.47
CA VAL A 242 19.64 -17.97 -28.64
C VAL A 242 21.15 -18.09 -28.43
N GLY A 243 21.66 -17.36 -27.44
CA GLY A 243 23.09 -17.32 -27.11
C GLY A 243 23.51 -16.35 -26.01
N SER A 244 22.62 -15.50 -25.49
CA SER A 244 22.98 -14.51 -24.46
C SER A 244 22.21 -14.65 -23.12
N ILE A 245 21.12 -15.41 -23.08
CA ILE A 245 20.30 -15.53 -21.86
C ILE A 245 20.94 -16.47 -20.83
N LEU A 246 21.59 -17.56 -21.27
CA LEU A 246 22.29 -18.48 -20.35
C LEU A 246 23.54 -17.83 -19.71
N GLY A 247 24.26 -17.00 -20.45
CA GLY A 247 25.47 -16.33 -19.97
C GLY A 247 25.17 -15.24 -18.93
N GLY A 248 24.11 -14.44 -19.15
CA GLY A 248 23.68 -13.41 -18.21
C GLY A 248 23.18 -13.98 -16.88
N ILE A 249 22.43 -15.08 -16.93
CA ILE A 249 21.95 -15.75 -15.71
C ILE A 249 23.14 -16.34 -14.93
N LEU A 250 24.10 -16.97 -15.62
CA LEU A 250 25.29 -17.52 -14.96
C LEU A 250 26.14 -16.41 -14.31
N LEU A 251 26.31 -15.27 -14.97
CA LEU A 251 27.03 -14.11 -14.42
C LEU A 251 26.32 -13.52 -13.20
N LEU A 252 24.98 -13.40 -13.25
CA LEU A 252 24.17 -12.92 -12.12
C LEU A 252 24.27 -13.86 -10.91
N VAL A 253 24.25 -15.18 -11.14
CA VAL A 253 24.42 -16.18 -10.07
C VAL A 253 25.82 -16.08 -9.46
N LEU A 254 26.87 -15.95 -10.27
CA LEU A 254 28.25 -15.77 -9.80
C LEU A 254 28.40 -14.47 -8.99
N LEU A 255 27.79 -13.38 -9.44
CA LEU A 255 27.82 -12.10 -8.72
C LEU A 255 27.08 -12.17 -7.38
N ALA A 256 25.91 -12.81 -7.35
CA ALA A 256 25.17 -13.04 -6.11
C ALA A 256 25.96 -13.89 -5.10
N MET A 257 26.65 -14.93 -5.58
CA MET A 257 27.55 -15.76 -4.77
C MET A 257 28.72 -14.96 -4.21
N LEU A 258 29.35 -14.09 -5.02
CA LEU A 258 30.45 -13.24 -4.58
C LEU A 258 30.02 -12.25 -3.49
N LEU A 259 28.85 -11.62 -3.65
CA LEU A 259 28.28 -10.72 -2.64
C LEU A 259 27.93 -11.47 -1.34
N ALA A 260 27.41 -12.69 -1.44
CA ALA A 260 27.15 -13.54 -0.28
C ALA A 260 28.44 -13.92 0.46
N TRP A 261 29.51 -14.25 -0.27
CA TRP A 261 30.82 -14.51 0.33
C TRP A 261 31.43 -13.29 1.00
N LEU A 262 31.35 -12.11 0.39
CA LEU A 262 31.80 -10.85 1.01
C LEU A 262 31.02 -10.55 2.30
N LYS A 263 29.69 -10.72 2.29
CA LYS A 263 28.88 -10.57 3.51
C LYS A 263 29.27 -11.58 4.59
N LYS A 264 29.44 -12.86 4.24
CA LYS A 264 29.90 -13.89 5.20
C LYS A 264 31.30 -13.60 5.73
N TYR A 265 32.20 -13.08 4.90
CA TYR A 265 33.54 -12.70 5.31
C TYR A 265 33.51 -11.52 6.30
N GLN A 266 32.70 -10.49 6.02
CA GLN A 266 32.48 -9.38 6.94
C GLN A 266 31.86 -9.83 8.27
N GLN A 267 30.90 -10.76 8.23
CA GLN A 267 30.33 -11.34 9.45
C GLN A 267 31.36 -12.13 10.24
N LYS A 268 32.19 -12.97 9.59
CA LYS A 268 33.30 -13.68 10.25
C LYS A 268 34.30 -12.71 10.86
N LYS A 269 34.66 -11.63 10.16
CA LYS A 269 35.57 -10.60 10.67
C LYS A 269 34.99 -9.88 11.89
N LYS A 270 33.68 -9.59 11.88
CA LYS A 270 32.98 -9.06 13.07
C LYS A 270 33.00 -10.06 14.23
N MET A 271 32.78 -11.35 13.95
CA MET A 271 32.81 -12.39 14.97
C MET A 271 34.20 -12.53 15.61
N GLN A 272 35.26 -12.54 14.80
CA GLN A 272 36.66 -12.56 15.29
C GLN A 272 36.99 -11.31 16.11
N HIS A 273 36.46 -10.15 15.74
CA HIS A 273 36.63 -8.94 16.54
C HIS A 273 35.88 -9.00 17.88
N MET A 274 34.74 -9.68 17.92
CA MET A 274 33.99 -9.90 19.17
C MET A 274 34.64 -10.97 20.05
N GLU A 275 35.23 -12.01 19.47
CA GLU A 275 36.00 -13.03 20.22
C GLU A 275 37.22 -12.40 20.90
N LYS A 276 37.97 -11.55 20.18
CA LYS A 276 39.15 -10.86 20.75
C LYS A 276 38.79 -9.84 21.84
N ALA A 277 37.58 -9.28 21.80
CA ALA A 277 37.07 -8.41 22.87
C ALA A 277 36.59 -9.19 24.11
N SER A 278 36.28 -10.49 23.95
CA SER A 278 35.85 -11.36 25.05
C SER A 278 37.02 -11.93 25.86
N GLU A 279 38.19 -12.13 25.24
CA GLU A 279 39.43 -12.54 25.93
C GLU A 279 40.04 -11.43 26.81
N GLY A 280 39.61 -10.17 26.62
CA GLY A 280 40.01 -9.02 27.43
C GLY A 280 39.14 -8.75 28.66
N GLY A 281 38.08 -9.54 28.88
CA GLY A 281 37.23 -9.42 30.06
C GLY A 281 37.83 -10.15 31.25
N GLU A 282 38.11 -9.45 32.35
CA GLU A 282 38.55 -10.06 33.60
C GLU A 282 37.54 -11.14 34.05
N ALA A 283 38.03 -12.36 34.33
CA ALA A 283 37.20 -13.45 34.82
C ALA A 283 36.58 -13.07 36.16
N LEU A 284 35.26 -12.80 36.17
CA LEU A 284 34.51 -12.56 37.40
C LEU A 284 34.68 -13.76 38.34
N ARG A 285 35.20 -13.50 39.54
CA ARG A 285 35.42 -14.53 40.57
C ARG A 285 34.11 -15.24 40.87
N MET A 286 34.05 -16.52 40.54
CA MET A 286 32.93 -17.39 40.90
C MET A 286 33.16 -17.97 42.29
N THR A 287 32.15 -17.89 43.16
CA THR A 287 32.15 -18.54 44.47
C THR A 287 31.09 -19.64 44.48
N SER A 288 31.41 -20.78 45.08
CA SER A 288 30.45 -21.88 45.26
C SER A 288 29.56 -21.57 46.45
N VAL A 289 28.24 -21.55 46.27
CA VAL A 289 27.28 -21.48 47.36
C VAL A 289 26.50 -22.79 47.35
N GLY A 290 26.87 -23.71 48.25
CA GLY A 290 26.34 -25.08 48.22
C GLY A 290 26.75 -25.82 46.94
N SER A 291 25.78 -26.46 46.27
CA SER A 291 25.99 -27.24 45.04
C SER A 291 25.95 -26.42 43.74
N ALA A 292 25.74 -25.10 43.79
CA ALA A 292 25.68 -24.23 42.62
C ALA A 292 26.78 -23.16 42.66
N LYS A 293 27.38 -22.88 41.50
CA LYS A 293 28.35 -21.79 41.31
C LYS A 293 27.67 -20.58 40.68
N ALA A 294 27.85 -19.41 41.30
CA ALA A 294 27.31 -18.15 40.81
C ALA A 294 28.36 -17.02 40.93
N PRO A 295 28.28 -15.97 40.09
CA PRO A 295 29.16 -14.81 40.18
C PRO A 295 28.85 -14.01 41.46
N ALA A 296 29.88 -13.72 42.25
CA ALA A 296 29.73 -12.97 43.50
C ALA A 296 30.14 -11.50 43.28
N ALA A 297 29.21 -10.56 43.46
CA ALA A 297 29.52 -9.15 43.54
C ALA A 297 30.05 -8.82 44.95
N MET A 298 31.15 -8.07 45.04
CA MET A 298 31.71 -7.64 46.33
C MET A 298 30.74 -6.63 46.97
N VAL A 299 30.12 -7.00 48.09
CA VAL A 299 29.13 -6.18 48.79
C VAL A 299 29.81 -4.95 49.39
N THR A 300 29.61 -3.78 48.81
CA THR A 300 29.96 -2.51 49.45
C THR A 300 28.84 -2.15 50.42
N ARG A 301 29.08 -2.34 51.72
CA ARG A 301 28.14 -2.00 52.79
C ARG A 301 28.31 -0.53 53.13
N THR A 302 27.38 0.33 52.73
CA THR A 302 27.30 1.70 53.25
C THR A 302 26.67 1.66 54.64
N GLN A 303 27.30 2.33 55.61
CA GLN A 303 26.80 2.41 56.99
C GLN A 303 25.78 3.55 57.08
N PRO A 304 24.56 3.33 57.61
CA PRO A 304 23.61 4.42 57.82
C PRO A 304 24.05 5.26 59.03
N THR A 305 24.19 6.57 58.83
CA THR A 305 24.35 7.59 59.87
C THR A 305 22.98 7.99 60.42
N LEU A 306 22.80 7.85 61.74
CA LEU A 306 21.62 8.32 62.48
C LEU A 306 21.76 9.83 62.75
N GLU A 307 20.80 10.62 62.32
CA GLU A 307 20.68 12.02 62.73
C GLU A 307 19.93 12.10 64.06
N THR A 308 20.62 12.57 65.10
CA THR A 308 20.01 12.96 66.37
C THR A 308 20.22 14.45 66.54
N GLU A 309 19.16 15.24 66.36
CA GLU A 309 19.09 16.60 66.90
C GLU A 309 17.79 16.71 67.71
N TYR A 310 17.94 16.61 69.03
CA TYR A 310 16.93 17.00 70.01
C TYR A 310 17.43 18.32 70.59
N ALA A 311 16.72 19.41 70.31
CA ALA A 311 16.96 20.72 70.89
C ALA A 311 15.97 20.98 72.04
N PRO A 312 16.40 21.70 73.09
CA PRO A 312 15.70 21.83 74.39
C PRO A 312 14.44 22.70 74.36
#